data_AF-A0A821I436-F1
#
_entry.id   AF-A0A821I436-F1
#
_cell.length_a   1.000
_cell.length_b   1.000
_cell.length_c   1.000
_cell.angle_alpha   90.00
_cell.angle_beta   90.00
_cell.angle_gamma   90.00
#
_symmetry.space_group_name_H-M   'P 1'
#
loop_
_entity.id
_entity.type
_entity.pdbx_description
1 polymer ?
#
loop_
_entity_poly.entity_id
_entity_poly.type
_entity_poly.pdbx_seq_one_letter_code
_entity_poly.pdbx_strand_id
1 'polypeptide(L)'
;MTQNSNLLTEIWNELSNAIDQMFQDNRLSQSDYSNINKGVANYFKSSEYNELFLKQSSNKTTTNNKQTEDSDAADPGDLETSIPGGQMYFLLKKKLKESLQKIAKDKSDLSGEDFLGFYAKTWQSYKSISGIVNCICHHVNSHFVNNQQKQNLKDIVYIYAMAMEIWQLVFFDPLNRQVTLACLQLIKAERQNEVINT
;
A
#
# COMPACT_ATOMS: atom_id res chain seq x y z
N MET A 1 -22.85 13.68 -11.52
CA MET A 1 -21.69 13.44 -10.62
C MET A 1 -21.75 12.08 -9.88
N THR A 2 -22.86 11.36 -9.86
CA THR A 2 -23.07 10.11 -9.09
C THR A 2 -22.48 8.83 -9.70
N GLN A 3 -22.25 8.77 -11.01
CA GLN A 3 -21.79 7.54 -11.67
C GLN A 3 -20.30 7.24 -11.43
N ASN A 4 -19.50 8.28 -11.15
CA ASN A 4 -18.04 8.20 -11.02
C ASN A 4 -17.56 7.65 -9.66
N SER A 5 -18.24 8.01 -8.57
CA SER A 5 -17.89 7.47 -7.25
C SER A 5 -18.26 5.99 -7.13
N ASN A 6 -19.32 5.55 -7.82
CA ASN A 6 -19.76 4.15 -7.79
C ASN A 6 -18.75 3.20 -8.43
N LEU A 7 -18.21 3.52 -9.62
CA LEU A 7 -17.25 2.65 -10.30
C LEU A 7 -15.92 2.54 -9.55
N LEU A 8 -15.39 3.65 -9.04
CA LEU A 8 -14.17 3.63 -8.22
C LEU A 8 -14.37 2.83 -6.93
N THR A 9 -15.54 2.98 -6.30
CA THR A 9 -15.91 2.23 -5.09
C THR A 9 -16.03 0.73 -5.38
N GLU A 10 -16.61 0.35 -6.51
CA GLU A 10 -16.74 -1.04 -6.94
C GLU A 10 -15.36 -1.69 -7.16
N ILE A 11 -14.51 -1.05 -7.98
CA ILE A 11 -13.14 -1.54 -8.24
C ILE A 11 -12.32 -1.61 -6.95
N TRP A 12 -12.46 -0.59 -6.09
CA TRP A 12 -11.79 -0.58 -4.78
C TRP A 12 -12.27 -1.73 -3.90
N ASN A 13 -13.58 -2.01 -3.86
CA ASN A 13 -14.12 -3.11 -3.08
C ASN A 13 -13.60 -4.47 -3.57
N GLU A 14 -13.55 -4.69 -4.89
CA GLU A 14 -12.95 -5.89 -5.47
C GLU A 14 -11.47 -6.03 -5.10
N LEU A 15 -10.68 -4.96 -5.25
CA LEU A 15 -9.26 -4.95 -4.90
C LEU A 15 -9.04 -5.18 -3.40
N SER A 16 -9.81 -4.49 -2.54
CA SER A 16 -9.72 -4.63 -1.08
C SER A 16 -10.05 -6.05 -0.65
N ASN A 17 -11.10 -6.65 -1.22
CA ASN A 17 -11.47 -8.04 -0.94
C ASN A 17 -10.37 -9.02 -1.38
N ALA A 18 -9.77 -8.81 -2.56
CA ALA A 18 -8.65 -9.61 -3.02
C ALA A 18 -7.43 -9.50 -2.09
N ILE A 19 -7.13 -8.29 -1.60
CA ILE A 19 -6.06 -8.06 -0.61
C ILE A 19 -6.35 -8.84 0.68
N ASP A 20 -7.58 -8.78 1.20
CA ASP A 20 -7.96 -9.52 2.40
C ASP A 20 -7.86 -11.04 2.21
N GLN A 21 -8.29 -11.56 1.06
CA GLN A 21 -8.16 -12.98 0.74
C GLN A 21 -6.69 -13.40 0.71
N MET A 22 -5.84 -12.63 0.04
CA MET A 22 -4.41 -12.92 -0.04
C MET A 22 -3.74 -12.90 1.34
N PHE A 23 -4.16 -12.01 2.24
CA PHE A 23 -3.66 -11.99 3.63
C PHE A 23 -4.17 -13.15 4.49
N GLN A 24 -5.23 -13.84 4.07
CA GLN A 24 -5.74 -15.05 4.73
C GLN A 24 -5.11 -16.34 4.14
N ASP A 25 -3.94 -16.24 3.52
CA ASP A 25 -3.25 -17.33 2.81
C ASP A 25 -4.05 -17.92 1.62
N ASN A 26 -5.11 -17.25 1.15
CA ASN A 26 -5.83 -17.66 -0.05
C ASN A 26 -5.11 -17.15 -1.29
N ARG A 27 -4.83 -18.05 -2.25
CA ARG A 27 -4.27 -17.65 -3.54
C ARG A 27 -5.32 -16.91 -4.36
N LEU A 28 -4.95 -15.74 -4.88
CA LEU A 28 -5.77 -15.04 -5.86
C LEU A 28 -5.85 -15.88 -7.14
N SER A 29 -7.06 -16.16 -7.62
CA SER A 29 -7.22 -16.93 -8.85
C SER A 29 -6.78 -16.09 -10.07
N GLN A 30 -6.37 -16.77 -11.15
CA GLN A 30 -6.00 -16.10 -12.39
C GLN A 30 -7.16 -15.28 -12.99
N SER A 31 -8.38 -15.77 -12.79
CA SER A 31 -9.60 -15.08 -13.23
C SER A 31 -9.79 -13.78 -12.45
N ASP A 32 -9.71 -13.83 -11.13
CA ASP A 32 -9.89 -12.65 -10.25
C ASP A 32 -8.79 -11.63 -10.52
N TYR A 33 -7.53 -12.06 -10.61
CA TYR A 33 -6.41 -11.20 -10.99
C TYR A 33 -6.67 -10.49 -12.32
N SER A 34 -7.08 -11.24 -13.36
CA SER A 34 -7.38 -10.67 -14.68
C SER A 34 -8.54 -9.67 -14.62
N ASN A 35 -9.61 -9.98 -13.89
CA ASN A 35 -10.79 -9.14 -13.79
C ASN A 35 -10.48 -7.82 -13.08
N ILE A 36 -9.83 -7.88 -11.92
CA ILE A 36 -9.44 -6.70 -11.15
C ILE A 36 -8.46 -5.84 -11.98
N ASN A 37 -7.46 -6.46 -12.59
CA ASN A 37 -6.48 -5.75 -13.40
C ASN A 37 -7.13 -5.05 -14.61
N LYS A 38 -8.11 -5.70 -15.26
CA LYS A 38 -8.91 -5.08 -16.32
C LYS A 38 -9.77 -3.93 -15.79
N GLY A 39 -10.42 -4.10 -14.65
CA GLY A 39 -11.25 -3.08 -14.01
C GLY A 39 -10.44 -1.82 -13.70
N VAL A 40 -9.30 -1.98 -13.02
CA VAL A 40 -8.35 -0.89 -12.74
C VAL A 40 -7.85 -0.26 -14.04
N ALA A 41 -7.40 -1.05 -15.02
CA ALA A 41 -6.90 -0.51 -16.28
C ALA A 41 -7.97 0.28 -17.06
N ASN A 42 -9.20 -0.22 -17.11
CA ASN A 42 -10.31 0.45 -17.78
C ASN A 42 -10.66 1.77 -17.09
N TYR A 43 -10.62 1.81 -15.76
CA TYR A 43 -10.85 3.03 -14.99
C TYR A 43 -9.83 4.13 -15.34
N PHE A 44 -8.54 3.80 -15.33
CA PHE A 44 -7.47 4.75 -15.66
C PHE A 44 -7.44 5.15 -17.14
N LYS A 45 -8.02 4.34 -18.02
CA LYS A 45 -8.17 4.63 -19.46
C LYS A 45 -9.45 5.38 -19.79
N SER A 46 -10.38 5.51 -18.84
CA SER A 46 -11.67 6.16 -19.07
C SER A 46 -11.48 7.63 -19.46
N SER A 47 -12.32 8.12 -20.38
CA SER A 47 -12.36 9.54 -20.77
C SER A 47 -12.58 10.44 -19.55
N GLU A 48 -13.32 9.93 -18.58
CA GLU A 48 -13.73 10.57 -17.34
C GLU A 48 -12.54 10.77 -16.40
N TYR A 49 -11.68 9.75 -16.24
CA TYR A 49 -10.42 9.90 -15.50
C TYR A 49 -9.52 10.94 -16.16
N ASN A 50 -9.38 10.87 -17.48
CA ASN A 50 -8.55 11.80 -18.24
C ASN A 50 -9.06 13.25 -18.15
N GLU A 51 -10.36 13.47 -18.20
CA GLU A 51 -10.94 14.81 -18.02
C GLU A 51 -10.64 15.41 -16.64
N LEU A 52 -10.77 14.62 -15.57
CA LEU A 52 -10.46 15.05 -14.21
C LEU A 52 -8.97 15.35 -14.05
N PHE A 53 -8.13 14.50 -14.63
CA PHE A 53 -6.69 14.66 -14.65
C PHE A 53 -6.24 15.93 -15.42
N LEU A 54 -6.85 16.22 -16.58
CA LEU A 54 -6.54 17.38 -17.41
C LEU A 54 -7.02 18.71 -16.81
N LYS A 55 -8.19 18.73 -16.18
CA LYS A 55 -8.72 19.92 -15.48
C LYS A 55 -7.76 20.41 -14.40
N GLN A 56 -7.02 19.51 -13.76
CA GLN A 56 -6.05 19.85 -12.72
C GLN A 56 -4.74 20.44 -13.26
N SER A 57 -4.26 19.97 -14.42
CA SER A 57 -3.08 20.56 -15.08
C SER A 57 -3.36 22.00 -15.54
N SER A 58 -4.61 22.30 -15.92
CA SER A 58 -5.02 23.65 -16.36
C SER A 58 -5.18 24.61 -15.17
N ASN A 59 -5.78 24.16 -14.06
CA ASN A 59 -6.05 25.03 -12.90
C ASN A 59 -4.80 25.48 -12.13
N LYS A 60 -3.62 24.89 -12.35
CA LYS A 60 -2.36 25.32 -11.71
C LYS A 60 -1.66 26.49 -12.41
N THR A 61 -2.15 26.98 -13.56
CA THR A 61 -1.49 28.09 -14.30
C THR A 61 -1.99 29.51 -13.97
N THR A 62 -2.97 29.68 -13.06
CA THR A 62 -3.58 31.02 -12.82
C THR A 62 -3.40 31.61 -11.41
N THR A 63 -2.67 30.98 -10.50
CA THR A 63 -2.36 31.63 -9.20
C THR A 63 -0.97 32.24 -9.19
N ASN A 64 -0.78 33.28 -10.00
CA ASN A 64 0.22 34.30 -9.73
C ASN A 64 -0.50 35.54 -9.15
N ASN A 65 -0.04 35.95 -7.96
CA ASN A 65 -0.36 37.19 -7.23
C ASN A 65 -1.69 37.29 -6.48
N LYS A 66 -1.67 36.85 -5.20
CA LYS A 66 -2.14 37.70 -4.09
C LYS A 66 -1.55 37.23 -2.76
N GLN A 67 -0.65 38.04 -2.20
CA GLN A 67 -0.38 38.06 -0.77
C GLN A 67 -1.65 38.55 -0.08
N THR A 68 -2.26 37.71 0.74
CA THR A 68 -3.09 38.12 1.88
C THR A 68 -2.94 37.05 2.96
N GLU A 69 -2.54 37.53 4.13
CA GLU A 69 -2.40 36.82 5.39
C GLU A 69 -3.76 36.29 5.89
N ASP A 70 -3.69 35.28 6.75
CA ASP A 70 -4.78 34.65 7.51
C ASP A 70 -5.91 33.97 6.73
N SER A 71 -5.77 32.65 6.55
CA SER A 71 -6.86 31.67 6.76
C SER A 71 -6.29 30.26 6.72
N ASP A 72 -6.88 29.41 7.57
CA ASP A 72 -6.52 28.03 7.88
C ASP A 72 -5.95 27.24 6.69
N ALA A 73 -4.75 26.71 6.90
CA ALA A 73 -4.07 25.83 5.97
C ALA A 73 -4.95 24.60 5.68
N ALA A 74 -5.57 24.57 4.50
CA ALA A 74 -6.07 23.34 3.93
C ALA A 74 -4.90 22.34 3.87
N ASP A 75 -5.06 21.20 4.53
CA ASP A 75 -4.09 20.11 4.56
C ASP A 75 -3.74 19.72 3.11
N PRO A 76 -2.45 19.64 2.72
CA PRO A 76 -2.04 19.23 1.38
C PRO A 76 -2.69 17.89 0.91
N GLY A 77 -3.11 17.04 1.86
CA GLY A 77 -3.82 15.79 1.61
C GLY A 77 -5.19 15.93 0.94
N ASP A 78 -5.91 17.04 1.10
CA ASP A 78 -7.28 17.20 0.57
C ASP A 78 -7.30 17.44 -0.96
N LEU A 79 -6.28 18.08 -1.51
CA LEU A 79 -6.17 18.26 -2.97
C LEU A 79 -5.63 17.00 -3.67
N GLU A 80 -4.80 16.21 -2.96
CA GLU A 80 -4.21 14.97 -3.48
C GLU A 80 -5.21 13.80 -3.49
N THR A 81 -6.12 13.74 -2.51
CA THR A 81 -7.25 12.78 -2.46
C THR A 81 -8.39 13.14 -3.41
N SER A 82 -8.45 14.37 -3.89
CA SER A 82 -9.44 14.83 -4.89
C SER A 82 -9.27 14.17 -6.27
N ILE A 83 -8.09 13.63 -6.56
CA ILE A 83 -7.81 12.89 -7.79
C ILE A 83 -8.14 11.41 -7.55
N PRO A 84 -8.86 10.73 -8.45
CA PRO A 84 -9.15 9.32 -8.25
C PRO A 84 -7.92 8.41 -8.11
N GLY A 85 -6.82 8.76 -8.78
CA GLY A 85 -5.54 8.05 -8.63
C GLY A 85 -4.92 8.22 -7.24
N GLY A 86 -5.02 9.41 -6.66
CA GLY A 86 -4.60 9.68 -5.30
C GLY A 86 -5.53 9.01 -4.28
N GLN A 87 -6.84 9.07 -4.49
CA GLN A 87 -7.82 8.36 -3.66
C GLN A 87 -7.50 6.85 -3.60
N MET A 88 -7.25 6.22 -4.75
CA MET A 88 -6.84 4.81 -4.81
C MET A 88 -5.52 4.56 -4.07
N TYR A 89 -4.52 5.44 -4.23
CA TYR A 89 -3.22 5.34 -3.55
C TYR A 89 -3.36 5.40 -2.02
N PHE A 90 -4.11 6.37 -1.49
CA PHE A 90 -4.30 6.53 -0.05
C PHE A 90 -5.18 5.45 0.56
N LEU A 91 -6.23 5.01 -0.15
CA LEU A 91 -7.04 3.86 0.26
C LEU A 91 -6.17 2.60 0.34
N LEU A 92 -5.31 2.37 -0.64
CA LEU A 92 -4.38 1.25 -0.64
C LEU A 92 -3.39 1.32 0.52
N LYS A 93 -2.77 2.49 0.74
CA LYS A 93 -1.86 2.73 1.87
C LYS A 93 -2.53 2.41 3.20
N LYS A 94 -3.76 2.89 3.40
CA LYS A 94 -4.57 2.63 4.59
C LYS A 94 -4.85 1.14 4.75
N LYS A 95 -5.33 0.47 3.69
CA LYS A 95 -5.70 -0.94 3.72
C LYS A 95 -4.51 -1.84 4.08
N LEU A 96 -3.36 -1.65 3.43
CA LEU A 96 -2.16 -2.43 3.71
C LEU A 96 -1.69 -2.25 5.16
N LYS A 97 -1.75 -1.01 5.68
CA LYS A 97 -1.42 -0.71 7.08
C LYS A 97 -2.37 -1.42 8.04
N GLU A 98 -3.68 -1.35 7.81
CA GLU A 98 -4.70 -1.99 8.65
C GLU A 98 -4.58 -3.52 8.65
N SER A 99 -4.40 -4.14 7.47
CA SER A 99 -4.21 -5.59 7.35
C SER A 99 -2.96 -6.05 8.10
N LEU A 100 -1.85 -5.31 7.99
CA LEU A 100 -0.60 -5.66 8.66
C LEU A 100 -0.68 -5.44 10.19
N GLN A 101 -1.34 -4.38 10.64
CA GLN A 101 -1.61 -4.15 12.07
C GLN A 101 -2.49 -5.25 12.67
N LYS A 102 -3.45 -5.78 11.92
CA LYS A 102 -4.27 -6.92 12.35
C LYS A 102 -3.41 -8.16 12.58
N ILE A 103 -2.55 -8.50 11.61
CA ILE A 103 -1.62 -9.63 11.71
C ILE A 103 -0.69 -9.49 12.91
N ALA A 104 -0.18 -8.28 13.16
CA ALA A 104 0.70 -8.01 14.30
C ALA A 104 -0.01 -8.23 15.65
N LYS A 105 -1.29 -7.84 15.76
CA LYS A 105 -2.08 -8.01 16.98
C LYS A 105 -2.41 -9.47 17.27
N ASP A 106 -2.81 -10.22 16.23
CA ASP A 106 -3.28 -11.61 16.36
C ASP A 106 -2.19 -12.58 16.86
N LYS A 107 -0.91 -12.16 16.89
CA LYS A 107 0.26 -13.01 17.19
C LYS A 107 1.25 -12.39 18.17
N SER A 108 0.78 -11.49 19.02
CA SER A 108 1.61 -10.80 20.03
C SER A 108 2.20 -11.69 21.12
N ASP A 109 1.67 -12.91 21.32
CA ASP A 109 2.10 -13.83 22.39
C ASP A 109 3.22 -14.81 21.98
N LEU A 110 3.66 -14.81 20.71
CA LEU A 110 4.71 -15.72 20.24
C LEU A 110 6.10 -15.30 20.76
N SER A 111 6.95 -16.29 21.07
CA SER A 111 8.35 -16.06 21.47
C SER A 111 9.30 -17.09 20.87
N GLY A 112 10.60 -16.80 20.91
CA GLY A 112 11.64 -17.74 20.45
C GLY A 112 11.54 -18.11 18.97
N GLU A 113 11.67 -19.41 18.67
CA GLU A 113 11.66 -19.97 17.32
C GLU A 113 10.29 -19.84 16.63
N ASP A 114 9.19 -20.05 17.36
CA ASP A 114 7.83 -19.89 16.82
C ASP A 114 7.57 -18.45 16.35
N PHE A 115 8.08 -17.47 17.11
CA PHE A 115 8.02 -16.06 16.72
C PHE A 115 8.81 -15.80 15.44
N LEU A 116 9.99 -16.38 15.28
CA LEU A 116 10.81 -16.22 14.07
C LEU A 116 10.19 -16.89 12.85
N GLY A 117 9.67 -18.11 13.00
CA GLY A 117 8.94 -18.82 11.94
C GLY A 117 7.73 -18.01 11.47
N PHE A 118 6.97 -17.46 12.42
CA PHE A 118 5.86 -16.54 12.12
C PHE A 118 6.34 -15.27 11.40
N TYR A 119 7.38 -14.60 11.89
CA TYR A 119 7.91 -13.37 11.30
C TYR A 119 8.38 -13.61 9.85
N ALA A 120 9.16 -14.69 9.63
CA ALA A 120 9.67 -15.05 8.32
C ALA A 120 8.54 -15.39 7.33
N LYS A 121 7.56 -16.22 7.75
CA LYS A 121 6.40 -16.54 6.91
C LYS A 121 5.61 -15.28 6.55
N THR A 122 5.37 -14.42 7.53
CA THR A 122 4.59 -13.19 7.34
C THR A 122 5.30 -12.22 6.39
N TRP A 123 6.62 -12.09 6.50
CA TRP A 123 7.41 -11.29 5.57
C TRP A 123 7.33 -11.82 4.14
N GLN A 124 7.48 -13.13 3.93
CA GLN A 124 7.40 -13.72 2.60
C GLN A 124 6.01 -13.55 1.97
N SER A 125 4.95 -13.76 2.74
CA SER A 125 3.58 -13.50 2.30
C SER A 125 3.38 -12.02 1.97
N TYR A 126 3.75 -11.11 2.86
CA TYR A 126 3.59 -9.66 2.66
C TYR A 126 4.34 -9.17 1.41
N LYS A 127 5.59 -9.61 1.22
CA LYS A 127 6.39 -9.27 0.05
C LYS A 127 5.73 -9.74 -1.25
N SER A 128 5.23 -10.98 -1.25
CA SER A 128 4.55 -11.56 -2.42
C SER A 128 3.26 -10.80 -2.75
N ILE A 129 2.43 -10.51 -1.74
CA ILE A 129 1.20 -9.74 -1.87
C ILE A 129 1.50 -8.33 -2.39
N SER A 130 2.50 -7.66 -1.84
CA SER A 130 2.92 -6.32 -2.26
C SER A 130 3.35 -6.29 -3.73
N GLY A 131 4.00 -7.35 -4.22
CA GLY A 131 4.35 -7.52 -5.63
C GLY A 131 3.11 -7.61 -6.52
N ILE A 132 2.15 -8.46 -6.15
CA ILE A 132 0.88 -8.64 -6.90
C ILE A 132 0.08 -7.34 -6.93
N VAL A 133 -0.07 -6.68 -5.78
CA VAL A 133 -0.77 -5.40 -5.65
C VAL A 133 -0.12 -4.33 -6.52
N ASN A 134 1.23 -4.25 -6.53
CA ASN A 134 1.95 -3.32 -7.40
C ASN A 134 1.71 -3.59 -8.89
N CYS A 135 1.60 -4.86 -9.30
CA CYS A 135 1.25 -5.23 -10.67
C CYS A 135 -0.17 -4.78 -11.05
N ILE A 136 -1.17 -5.10 -10.21
CA ILE A 136 -2.57 -4.70 -10.43
C ILE A 136 -2.68 -3.16 -10.50
N CYS A 137 -1.97 -2.48 -9.61
CA CYS A 137 -2.01 -1.03 -9.50
C CYS A 137 -0.94 -0.31 -10.34
N HIS A 138 -0.37 -0.96 -11.36
CA HIS A 138 0.65 -0.35 -12.22
C HIS A 138 0.18 0.98 -12.84
N HIS A 139 -1.10 1.09 -13.19
CA HIS A 139 -1.66 2.33 -13.72
C HIS A 139 -1.66 3.49 -12.71
N VAL A 140 -1.79 3.20 -11.41
CA VAL A 140 -1.64 4.23 -10.36
C VAL A 140 -0.21 4.77 -10.35
N ASN A 141 0.79 3.89 -10.46
CA ASN A 141 2.19 4.31 -10.56
C ASN A 141 2.43 5.21 -11.78
N SER A 142 1.92 4.80 -12.94
CA SER A 142 2.16 5.50 -14.21
C SER A 142 1.44 6.85 -14.31
N HIS A 143 0.20 6.95 -13.86
CA HIS A 143 -0.65 8.13 -14.04
C HIS A 143 -0.68 9.07 -12.84
N PHE A 144 -0.50 8.56 -11.61
CA PHE A 144 -0.49 9.38 -10.40
C PHE A 144 0.92 9.57 -9.86
N VAL A 145 1.61 8.50 -9.45
CA VAL A 145 2.92 8.59 -8.76
C VAL A 145 3.97 9.32 -9.60
N ASN A 146 4.14 8.93 -10.87
CA ASN A 146 5.09 9.58 -11.77
C ASN A 146 4.84 11.09 -11.91
N ASN A 147 3.57 11.51 -11.88
CA ASN A 147 3.19 12.90 -12.00
C ASN A 147 3.42 13.68 -10.70
N GLN A 148 3.23 13.05 -9.54
CA GLN A 148 3.56 13.67 -8.25
C GLN A 148 5.08 13.80 -8.04
N GLN A 149 5.85 12.80 -8.46
CA GLN A 149 7.32 12.85 -8.38
C GLN A 149 7.90 13.97 -9.25
N LYS A 150 7.36 14.20 -10.47
CA LYS A 150 7.73 15.35 -11.30
C LYS A 150 7.44 16.69 -10.65
N GLN A 151 6.46 16.74 -9.76
CA GLN A 151 6.08 17.93 -9.00
C GLN A 151 6.88 18.10 -7.70
N ASN A 152 7.91 17.27 -7.45
CA ASN A 152 8.78 17.27 -6.26
C ASN A 152 8.04 17.12 -4.91
N LEU A 153 6.88 16.46 -4.91
CA LEU A 153 6.21 16.07 -3.66
C LEU A 153 6.97 14.89 -3.06
N LYS A 154 7.62 15.14 -1.92
CA LYS A 154 8.60 14.20 -1.32
C LYS A 154 7.98 12.95 -0.70
N ASP A 155 6.66 12.94 -0.48
CA ASP A 155 5.99 11.91 0.33
C ASP A 155 5.23 10.85 -0.52
N ILE A 156 5.28 10.96 -1.85
CA ILE A 156 4.65 10.01 -2.77
C ILE A 156 5.72 9.15 -3.46
N VAL A 157 5.67 7.85 -3.17
CA VAL A 157 6.59 6.84 -3.71
C VAL A 157 5.81 5.78 -4.49
N TYR A 158 6.50 4.93 -5.23
CA TYR A 158 5.88 3.81 -5.94
C TYR A 158 5.19 2.86 -4.97
N ILE A 159 4.11 2.21 -5.42
CA ILE A 159 3.27 1.34 -4.57
C ILE A 159 4.07 0.26 -3.85
N TYR A 160 5.00 -0.41 -4.55
CA TYR A 160 5.85 -1.41 -3.90
C TYR A 160 6.73 -0.81 -2.80
N ALA A 161 7.32 0.37 -3.04
CA ALA A 161 8.13 1.08 -2.05
C ALA A 161 7.27 1.53 -0.85
N MET A 162 6.08 2.07 -1.10
CA MET A 162 5.10 2.42 -0.08
C MET A 162 4.74 1.21 0.79
N ALA A 163 4.56 0.03 0.20
CA ALA A 163 4.33 -1.20 0.96
C ALA A 163 5.54 -1.56 1.85
N MET A 164 6.78 -1.40 1.36
CA MET A 164 7.98 -1.65 2.16
C MET A 164 8.10 -0.66 3.34
N GLU A 165 7.75 0.61 3.14
CA GLU A 165 7.69 1.61 4.22
C GLU A 165 6.65 1.24 5.28
N ILE A 166 5.47 0.76 4.86
CA ILE A 166 4.44 0.26 5.79
C ILE A 166 4.95 -0.94 6.58
N TRP A 167 5.62 -1.89 5.93
CA TRP A 167 6.23 -3.03 6.61
C TRP A 167 7.22 -2.58 7.67
N GLN A 168 8.11 -1.65 7.30
CA GLN A 168 9.12 -1.14 8.21
C GLN A 168 8.45 -0.53 9.45
N LEU A 169 7.51 0.39 9.25
CA LEU A 169 6.87 1.13 10.33
C LEU A 169 6.01 0.24 11.25
N VAL A 170 5.26 -0.71 10.67
CA VAL A 170 4.24 -1.47 11.42
C VAL A 170 4.79 -2.77 12.00
N PHE A 171 5.75 -3.40 11.33
CA PHE A 171 6.21 -4.75 11.68
C PHE A 171 7.68 -4.77 12.08
N PHE A 172 8.56 -4.14 11.30
CA PHE A 172 10.00 -4.18 11.59
C PHE A 172 10.36 -3.33 12.81
N ASP A 173 10.02 -2.04 12.82
CA ASP A 173 10.45 -1.12 13.88
C ASP A 173 9.97 -1.56 15.27
N PRO A 174 8.72 -2.05 15.47
CA PRO A 174 8.27 -2.51 16.78
C PRO A 174 8.89 -3.84 17.21
N LEU A 175 9.27 -4.71 16.26
CA LEU A 175 9.69 -6.08 16.54
C LEU A 175 11.20 -6.32 16.36
N ASN A 176 11.95 -5.35 15.83
CA ASN A 176 13.36 -5.51 15.43
C ASN A 176 14.23 -6.11 16.54
N ARG A 177 14.04 -5.66 17.79
CA ARG A 177 14.79 -6.13 18.95
C ARG A 177 14.43 -7.57 19.27
N GLN A 178 13.15 -7.92 19.24
CA GLN A 178 12.68 -9.28 19.51
C GLN A 178 13.19 -10.25 18.43
N VAL A 179 13.10 -9.87 17.16
CA VAL A 179 13.64 -10.63 16.03
C VAL A 179 15.14 -10.85 16.19
N THR A 180 15.89 -9.78 16.48
CA THR A 180 17.35 -9.86 16.66
C THR A 180 17.72 -10.80 17.80
N LEU A 181 17.06 -10.67 18.96
CA LEU A 181 17.33 -11.53 20.11
C LEU A 181 17.00 -13.00 19.84
N ALA A 182 15.86 -13.28 19.22
CA ALA A 182 15.49 -14.64 18.86
C ALA A 182 16.49 -15.24 17.85
N CYS A 183 16.97 -14.46 16.87
CA CYS A 183 17.98 -14.92 15.92
C CYS A 183 19.30 -15.25 16.60
N LEU A 184 19.75 -14.40 17.53
CA LEU A 184 20.96 -14.65 18.32
C LEU A 184 20.83 -15.90 19.20
N GLN A 185 19.65 -16.16 19.75
CA GLN A 185 19.36 -17.37 20.52
C GLN A 185 19.44 -18.62 19.63
N LEU A 186 18.85 -18.60 18.43
CA LEU A 186 18.96 -19.71 17.48
C LEU A 186 20.42 -19.97 17.06
N ILE A 187 21.18 -18.94 16.73
CA ILE A 187 22.61 -19.09 16.38
C ILE A 187 23.40 -19.69 17.54
N LYS A 188 23.07 -19.31 18.78
CA LYS A 188 23.73 -19.87 19.97
C LYS A 188 23.40 -21.36 20.15
N ALA A 189 22.14 -21.74 19.98
CA ALA A 189 21.67 -23.13 20.06
C ALA A 189 22.32 -24.00 18.97
N GLU A 190 22.38 -23.51 17.73
CA GLU A 190 23.05 -24.16 16.61
C GLU A 190 24.53 -24.45 16.93
N ARG A 191 25.25 -23.46 17.48
CA ARG A 191 26.65 -23.64 17.91
C ARG A 191 26.84 -24.67 19.03
N GLN A 192 25.77 -24.96 19.78
CA GLN A 192 25.76 -25.96 20.85
C GLN A 192 25.31 -27.36 20.36
N ASN A 193 25.11 -27.53 19.05
CA ASN A 193 24.57 -28.73 18.40
C ASN A 193 23.15 -29.12 18.87
N GLU A 194 22.34 -28.13 19.28
CA GLU A 194 20.90 -28.34 19.50
C GLU A 194 20.17 -28.46 18.15
N VAL A 195 19.15 -29.32 18.07
CA VAL A 195 18.34 -29.49 16.85
C VAL A 195 17.45 -28.25 16.69
N ILE A 196 17.72 -27.44 15.67
CA ILE A 196 16.90 -26.29 15.26
C ILE A 196 16.02 -26.69 14.07
N ASN A 197 14.75 -26.27 14.03
CA ASN A 197 13.93 -26.50 12.84
C ASN A 197 14.36 -25.50 11.76
N THR A 198 14.85 -26.04 10.64
CA THR A 198 15.28 -25.27 9.46
C THR A 198 14.21 -25.26 8.40
#